data_AF-Q7PB97-F1
#
_entry.id   AF-Q7PB97-F1
#
_cell.length_a   1.000
_cell.length_b   1.000
_cell.length_c   1.000
_cell.angle_alpha   90.00
_cell.angle_beta   90.00
_cell.angle_gamma   90.00
#
_symmetry.space_group_name_H-M   'P 1'
#
loop_
_entity.id
_entity.type
_entity.pdbx_description
1 polymer ?
#
loop_
_entity_poly.entity_id
_entity_poly.type
_entity_poly.pdbx_seq_one_letter_code
_entity_poly.pdbx_strand_id
1 'polypeptide(L)'
;MIQNISDDLRKEFPKMKGLSYKNLSYMRQFFAEYNNDQILQQAVGEIPWSHNIIIFSKLKNINQRIWYAQQTIENGWSRNVLSLQIKSNLHERSAKKV
;
A
#
# COMPACT_ATOMS: atom_id res chain seq x y z
N MET A 1 18.79 -11.82 -6.64
CA MET A 1 18.98 -11.14 -5.33
C MET A 1 17.75 -11.23 -4.44
N ILE A 2 16.61 -10.60 -4.76
CA ILE A 2 15.40 -10.65 -3.91
C ILE A 2 14.85 -12.08 -3.76
N GLN A 3 14.97 -12.92 -4.79
CA GLN A 3 14.53 -14.31 -4.73
C GLN A 3 15.28 -15.11 -3.65
N ASN A 4 16.61 -15.05 -3.66
CA ASN A 4 17.43 -15.71 -2.63
C ASN A 4 17.06 -15.21 -1.23
N ILE A 5 16.90 -13.89 -1.05
CA ILE A 5 16.48 -13.30 0.24
C ILE A 5 15.09 -13.80 0.66
N SER A 6 14.13 -13.86 -0.26
CA SER A 6 12.80 -14.42 -0.02
C SER A 6 12.90 -15.87 0.45
N ASP A 7 13.69 -16.68 -0.24
CA ASP A 7 13.79 -18.11 0.02
C ASP A 7 14.48 -18.37 1.37
N ASP A 8 15.55 -17.63 1.67
CA ASP A 8 16.27 -17.73 2.94
C ASP A 8 15.38 -17.27 4.11
N LEU A 9 14.73 -16.11 4.01
CA LEU A 9 13.84 -15.61 5.07
C LEU A 9 12.64 -16.53 5.32
N ARG A 10 12.10 -17.18 4.28
CA ARG A 10 11.00 -18.13 4.45
C ARG A 10 11.45 -19.44 5.08
N LYS A 11 12.70 -19.86 4.87
CA LYS A 11 13.29 -21.03 5.55
C LYS A 11 13.53 -20.75 7.03
N GLU A 12 14.10 -19.60 7.35
CA GLU A 12 14.38 -19.18 8.72
C GLU A 12 13.09 -18.89 9.53
N PHE A 13 12.05 -18.34 8.88
CA PHE A 13 10.80 -17.94 9.53
C PHE A 13 9.56 -18.56 8.88
N PRO A 14 9.37 -19.90 8.96
CA PRO A 14 8.35 -20.61 8.20
C PRO A 14 6.90 -20.27 8.61
N LYS A 15 6.70 -19.76 9.84
CA LYS A 15 5.38 -19.33 10.34
C LYS A 15 5.05 -17.87 9.97
N MET A 16 6.02 -17.10 9.52
CA MET A 16 5.85 -15.67 9.21
C MET A 16 5.22 -15.49 7.83
N LYS A 17 4.17 -14.65 7.76
CA LYS A 17 3.51 -14.30 6.50
C LYS A 17 4.13 -13.04 5.90
N GLY A 18 4.03 -12.88 4.58
CA GLY A 18 4.51 -11.67 3.90
C GLY A 18 5.98 -11.70 3.47
N LEU A 19 6.68 -12.83 3.59
CA LEU A 19 8.07 -12.97 3.14
C LEU A 19 8.19 -13.51 1.71
N SER A 20 7.13 -13.44 0.90
CA SER A 20 7.19 -13.87 -0.49
C SER A 20 8.00 -12.88 -1.32
N TYR A 21 8.69 -13.39 -2.36
CA TYR A 21 9.37 -12.58 -3.37
C TYR A 21 8.55 -11.37 -3.83
N LYS A 22 7.27 -11.58 -4.13
CA LYS A 22 6.37 -10.51 -4.58
C LYS A 22 6.17 -9.45 -3.50
N ASN A 23 6.00 -9.85 -2.24
CA ASN A 23 5.80 -8.90 -1.15
C ASN A 23 7.08 -8.10 -0.84
N LEU A 24 8.24 -8.75 -0.84
CA LEU A 24 9.53 -8.08 -0.70
C LEU A 24 9.83 -7.13 -1.86
N SER A 25 9.40 -7.50 -3.07
CA SER A 25 9.49 -6.60 -4.23
C SER A 25 8.63 -5.35 -4.06
N TYR A 26 7.41 -5.49 -3.53
CA TYR A 26 6.57 -4.34 -3.17
C TYR A 26 7.21 -3.48 -2.07
N MET A 27 7.80 -4.07 -1.04
CA MET A 27 8.50 -3.33 0.03
C MET A 27 9.66 -2.51 -0.53
N ARG A 28 10.48 -3.11 -1.40
CA ARG A 28 11.58 -2.39 -2.07
C ARG A 28 11.06 -1.25 -2.94
N GLN A 29 10.03 -1.52 -3.73
CA GLN A 29 9.47 -0.52 -4.64
C GLN A 29 8.83 0.65 -3.87
N PHE A 30 8.10 0.33 -2.82
CA PHE A 30 7.54 1.32 -1.88
C PHE A 30 8.64 2.22 -1.31
N PHE A 31 9.74 1.64 -0.83
CA PHE A 31 10.86 2.43 -0.31
C PHE A 31 11.46 3.32 -1.40
N ALA A 32 11.71 2.78 -2.59
CA ALA A 32 12.29 3.54 -3.70
C ALA A 32 11.40 4.71 -4.17
N GLU A 33 10.07 4.54 -4.17
CA GLU A 33 9.14 5.57 -4.64
C GLU A 33 8.87 6.66 -3.60
N TYR A 34 8.92 6.34 -2.30
CA TYR A 34 8.44 7.24 -1.24
C TYR A 34 9.52 7.74 -0.29
N ASN A 35 10.79 7.38 -0.50
CA ASN A 35 11.87 7.77 0.41
C ASN A 35 11.95 9.28 0.67
N ASN A 36 11.47 10.11 -0.26
CA ASN A 36 11.54 11.58 -0.18
C ASN A 36 10.21 12.26 0.18
N ASP A 37 9.12 11.52 0.38
CA ASP A 37 7.78 12.10 0.64
C ASP A 37 7.30 11.77 2.06
N GLN A 38 7.60 12.69 3.00
CA GLN A 38 7.28 12.52 4.43
C GLN A 38 5.77 12.40 4.69
N ILE A 39 4.94 13.12 3.93
CA ILE A 39 3.47 13.10 4.11
C ILE A 39 2.96 11.72 3.75
N LEU A 40 3.44 11.17 2.63
CA LEU A 40 3.05 9.84 2.23
C LEU A 40 3.56 8.79 3.20
N GLN A 41 4.80 8.89 3.68
CA GLN A 41 5.35 7.98 4.70
C GLN A 41 4.53 7.94 5.99
N GLN A 42 4.01 9.09 6.43
CA GLN A 42 3.14 9.15 7.60
C GLN A 42 1.80 8.45 7.31
N ALA A 43 1.11 8.82 6.23
CA ALA A 43 -0.21 8.27 5.91
C ALA A 43 -0.19 6.75 5.64
N VAL A 44 0.85 6.25 4.97
CA VAL A 44 1.00 4.81 4.70
C VAL A 44 1.49 4.02 5.92
N GLY A 45 2.24 4.66 6.82
CA GLY A 45 2.75 4.04 8.04
C GLY A 45 1.65 3.72 9.04
N GLU A 46 0.55 4.47 9.01
CA GLU A 46 -0.61 4.29 9.88
C GLU A 46 -1.58 3.20 9.40
N ILE A 47 -1.47 2.74 8.15
CA ILE A 47 -2.34 1.68 7.61
C ILE A 47 -1.60 0.33 7.48
N PRO A 48 -2.31 -0.81 7.58
CA PRO A 48 -1.67 -2.12 7.45
C PRO A 48 -0.99 -2.29 6.09
N TRP A 49 0.15 -2.99 6.06
CA TRP A 49 0.91 -3.24 4.83
C TRP A 49 0.06 -3.81 3.67
N SER A 50 -0.94 -4.64 3.98
CA SER A 50 -1.84 -5.19 2.95
C SER A 50 -2.70 -4.14 2.22
N HIS A 51 -3.02 -3.03 2.89
CA HIS A 51 -3.70 -1.87 2.31
C HIS A 51 -2.74 -1.07 1.43
N ASN A 52 -1.50 -0.88 1.90
CA ASN A 52 -0.44 -0.27 1.10
C ASN A 52 -0.23 -0.98 -0.23
N ILE A 53 -0.19 -2.32 -0.24
CA ILE A 53 -0.10 -3.10 -1.48
C ILE A 53 -1.28 -2.81 -2.42
N ILE A 54 -2.51 -2.66 -1.91
CA ILE A 54 -3.68 -2.36 -2.75
C ILE A 54 -3.56 -0.97 -3.38
N ILE A 55 -3.25 0.03 -2.57
CA ILE A 55 -3.08 1.42 -3.01
C ILE A 55 -1.98 1.46 -4.08
N PHE A 56 -0.85 0.83 -3.79
CA PHE A 56 0.31 0.79 -4.66
C PHE A 56 0.05 0.05 -5.98
N SER A 57 -0.60 -1.10 -5.92
CA SER A 57 -0.86 -1.93 -7.11
C SER A 57 -1.95 -1.37 -8.01
N LYS A 58 -2.89 -0.58 -7.48
CA LYS A 58 -4.05 -0.09 -8.25
C LYS A 58 -3.93 1.35 -8.69
N LEU A 59 -3.16 2.18 -7.99
CA LEU A 59 -3.07 3.60 -8.26
C LEU A 59 -1.66 3.95 -8.73
N LYS A 60 -1.57 4.79 -9.76
CA LYS A 60 -0.28 5.30 -10.27
C LYS A 60 0.05 6.69 -9.76
N ASN A 61 -0.97 7.49 -9.45
CA ASN A 61 -0.81 8.88 -9.04
C ASN A 61 -0.58 8.98 -7.52
N ILE A 62 0.52 9.64 -7.12
CA ILE A 62 0.91 9.82 -5.71
C ILE A 62 -0.17 10.51 -4.87
N ASN A 63 -0.81 11.57 -5.39
CA ASN A 63 -1.84 12.32 -4.68
C ASN A 63 -3.07 11.45 -4.40
N GLN A 64 -3.47 10.62 -5.37
CA GLN A 64 -4.54 9.65 -5.14
C GLN A 64 -4.15 8.64 -4.06
N ARG A 65 -2.90 8.18 -4.04
CA ARG A 65 -2.42 7.24 -3.02
C ARG A 65 -2.47 7.85 -1.62
N ILE A 66 -1.99 9.08 -1.46
CA ILE A 66 -2.08 9.85 -0.20
C ILE A 66 -3.53 9.97 0.25
N TRP A 67 -4.41 10.41 -0.65
CA TRP A 67 -5.82 10.62 -0.34
C TRP A 67 -6.53 9.34 0.10
N TYR A 68 -6.35 8.23 -0.65
CA TYR A 68 -6.95 6.95 -0.25
C TYR A 68 -6.35 6.40 1.05
N ALA A 69 -5.07 6.66 1.35
CA ALA A 69 -4.47 6.30 2.62
C ALA A 69 -5.09 7.09 3.78
N GLN A 70 -5.20 8.42 3.65
CA GLN A 70 -5.87 9.29 4.64
C GLN A 70 -7.33 8.89 4.86
N GLN A 71 -8.09 8.69 3.79
CA GLN A 71 -9.48 8.26 3.91
C GLN A 71 -9.63 6.88 4.55
N THR A 72 -8.65 5.99 4.35
CA THR A 72 -8.62 4.68 5.02
C THR A 72 -8.44 4.84 6.54
N ILE A 73 -7.57 5.76 6.97
CA ILE A 73 -7.34 6.08 8.39
C ILE A 73 -8.62 6.69 8.97
N GLU A 74 -9.11 7.77 8.37
CA GLU A 74 -10.27 8.54 8.85
C GLU A 74 -11.54 7.69 8.99
N ASN A 75 -11.80 6.81 8.00
CA ASN A 75 -13.02 6.00 7.96
C ASN A 75 -12.83 4.55 8.45
N GLY A 76 -11.63 4.20 8.91
CA GLY A 76 -11.32 2.84 9.38
C GLY A 76 -11.56 1.75 8.33
N TRP A 77 -11.27 2.01 7.05
CA TRP A 77 -11.65 1.07 5.99
C TRP A 77 -10.92 -0.26 6.10
N SER A 78 -11.70 -1.34 6.03
CA SER A 78 -11.13 -2.67 5.79
C SER A 78 -10.49 -2.74 4.40
N ARG A 79 -9.60 -3.72 4.20
CA ARG A 79 -8.92 -3.97 2.92
C ARG A 79 -9.91 -4.10 1.75
N ASN A 80 -11.06 -4.74 2.00
CA ASN A 80 -12.10 -4.96 1.00
C ASN A 80 -12.84 -3.66 0.69
N VAL A 81 -13.17 -2.86 1.71
CA VAL A 81 -13.82 -1.55 1.54
C VAL A 81 -12.91 -0.62 0.75
N LEU A 82 -11.63 -0.49 1.11
CA LEU A 82 -10.65 0.30 0.36
C LEU A 82 -10.59 -0.13 -1.12
N SER A 83 -10.52 -1.44 -1.38
CA SER A 83 -10.54 -1.95 -2.75
C SER A 83 -11.82 -1.59 -3.51
N LEU A 84 -12.97 -1.60 -2.85
CA LEU A 84 -14.24 -1.18 -3.43
C LEU A 84 -14.25 0.32 -3.73
N GLN A 85 -13.77 1.15 -2.81
CA GLN A 85 -13.73 2.60 -2.98
C GLN A 85 -12.83 3.01 -4.14
N ILE A 86 -11.65 2.39 -4.26
CA ILE A 86 -10.76 2.59 -5.41
C ILE A 86 -11.46 2.19 -6.72
N LYS A 87 -12.12 1.03 -6.76
CA LYS A 87 -12.86 0.58 -7.97
C LYS A 87 -13.99 1.54 -8.36
N SER A 88 -14.61 2.18 -7.38
CA SER A 88 -15.68 3.16 -7.59
C SER A 88 -15.20 4.55 -7.99
N ASN A 89 -13.88 4.75 -8.11
CA ASN A 89 -13.24 6.05 -8.36
C ASN A 89 -13.76 7.14 -7.39
N LEU A 90 -13.88 6.80 -6.10
CA LEU A 90 -14.41 7.73 -5.09
C LEU A 90 -13.68 9.07 -5.08
N HIS A 91 -12.36 9.07 -5.24
CA HIS A 91 -11.55 10.28 -5.34
C HIS A 91 -12.05 11.23 -6.44
N GLU A 92 -12.32 10.72 -7.65
CA GLU A 92 -12.80 11.54 -8.78
C GLU A 92 -14.21 12.06 -8.56
N ARG A 93 -15.08 11.25 -7.94
CA ARG A 93 -16.44 11.67 -7.59
C ARG A 93 -16.46 12.75 -6.52
N SER A 94 -15.53 12.69 -5.58
CA SER A 94 -15.37 13.69 -4.52
C SER A 94 -14.79 14.99 -5.05
N ALA A 95 -13.89 14.92 -6.05
CA ALA A 95 -13.33 16.08 -6.73
C ALA A 95 -14.33 16.81 -7.65
N LYS A 96 -15.36 16.12 -8.16
CA LYS A 96 -16.43 16.71 -8.99
C LYS A 96 -17.54 17.42 -8.21
N LYS A 97 -17.47 17.43 -6.88
CA LYS A 97 -18.49 18.02 -6.01
C LYS A 97 -18.22 19.49 -5.65
N VAL A 98 -17.51 20.21 -6.52
CA VAL A 98 -17.25 21.67 -6.42
C VAL A 98 -18.16 22.41 -7.37
#